data_AF-A0A518CI73-F1
#
_entry.id   AF-A0A518CI73-F1
#
_cell.length_a   1.000
_cell.length_b   1.000
_cell.length_c   1.000
_cell.angle_alpha   90.00
_cell.angle_beta   90.00
_cell.angle_gamma   90.00
#
_symmetry.space_group_name_H-M   'P 1'
#
loop_
_entity.id
_entity.type
_entity.pdbx_description
1 polymer ?
#
loop_
_entity_poly.entity_id
_entity_poly.type
_entity_poly.pdbx_seq_one_letter_code
_entity_poly.pdbx_strand_id
1 'polypeptide(L)'
;MLKRQKISPAIKATQTLVIQARFMDGLTGQDELAKLLDEIEYLPQLILSGADEASTFEIALKGISDQHPSCRKAYEEFTNSK
;
A
#
# COMPACT_ATOMS: atom_id res chain seq x y z
N MET A 1 -13.91 -8.62 5.55
CA MET A 1 -12.52 -9.02 5.51
C MET A 1 -12.22 -9.13 4.05
N LEU A 2 -11.08 -8.59 3.61
CA LEU A 2 -10.51 -9.05 2.33
C LEU A 2 -10.71 -10.56 2.26
N LYS A 3 -11.19 -11.06 1.12
CA LYS A 3 -11.28 -12.51 0.92
C LYS A 3 -9.95 -13.13 1.36
N ARG A 4 -10.00 -14.26 2.07
CA ARG A 4 -8.82 -14.86 2.73
C ARG A 4 -7.59 -14.95 1.80
N GLN A 5 -7.82 -15.18 0.51
CA GLN A 5 -6.79 -15.22 -0.54
C GLN A 5 -6.07 -13.87 -0.80
N LYS A 6 -6.72 -12.74 -0.53
CA LYS A 6 -6.19 -11.37 -0.73
C LYS A 6 -5.55 -10.74 0.51
N ILE A 7 -5.70 -11.35 1.69
CA ILE A 7 -5.06 -10.86 2.92
C ILE A 7 -3.53 -10.90 2.80
N SER A 8 -2.95 -12.04 2.44
CA SER A 8 -1.48 -12.15 2.32
C SER A 8 -0.91 -11.21 1.26
N PRO A 9 -1.50 -11.08 0.05
CA PRO A 9 -1.10 -10.04 -0.90
C PRO A 9 -1.19 -8.62 -0.36
N ALA A 10 -2.26 -8.28 0.37
CA ALA A 10 -2.42 -6.94 0.93
C ALA A 10 -1.37 -6.62 1.99
N ILE A 11 -1.06 -7.58 2.88
CA ILE A 11 0.02 -7.43 3.87
C ILE A 11 1.36 -7.23 3.18
N LYS A 12 1.67 -8.04 2.15
CA LYS A 12 2.91 -7.91 1.38
C LYS A 12 3.02 -6.54 0.70
N ALA A 13 1.97 -6.09 0.03
CA ALA A 13 1.95 -4.77 -0.60
C ALA A 13 2.18 -3.66 0.42
N THR A 14 1.50 -3.70 1.57
CA THR A 14 1.69 -2.74 2.67
C THR A 14 3.13 -2.75 3.18
N GLN A 15 3.71 -3.94 3.38
CA GLN A 15 5.11 -4.08 3.79
C GLN A 15 6.07 -3.50 2.74
N THR A 16 5.82 -3.74 1.44
CA THR A 16 6.61 -3.17 0.34
C THR A 16 6.58 -1.64 0.39
N LEU A 17 5.43 -1.02 0.65
CA LEU A 17 5.32 0.44 0.81
C LEU A 17 6.14 0.96 2.01
N VAL A 18 6.07 0.30 3.16
CA VAL A 18 6.87 0.68 4.34
C VAL A 18 8.37 0.60 4.04
N ILE A 19 8.80 -0.41 3.28
CA ILE A 19 10.19 -0.53 2.84
C ILE A 19 10.57 0.64 1.93
N GLN A 20 9.71 1.04 0.99
CA GLN A 20 9.97 2.19 0.12
C GLN A 20 10.04 3.51 0.90
N ALA A 21 9.12 3.73 1.84
CA ALA A 21 9.15 4.90 2.72
C ALA A 21 10.50 4.99 3.48
N ARG A 22 11.01 3.87 3.99
CA ARG A 22 12.33 3.82 4.63
C ARG A 22 13.49 4.15 3.70
N PHE A 23 13.39 3.86 2.41
CA PHE A 23 14.40 4.24 1.43
C PHE A 23 14.34 5.71 1.03
N MET A 24 13.17 6.35 1.17
CA MET A 24 13.01 7.79 0.92
C MET A 24 13.62 8.64 2.04
N ASP A 25 13.74 8.09 3.25
CA ASP A 25 14.42 8.74 4.37
C ASP A 25 15.88 9.06 3.99
N GLY A 26 16.21 10.35 3.95
CA GLY A 26 17.53 10.86 3.53
C GLY A 26 17.73 11.05 2.02
N LEU A 27 16.80 10.62 1.16
CA LEU A 27 16.84 10.86 -0.29
C LEU A 27 15.82 11.91 -0.75
N THR A 28 14.73 12.08 -0.01
CA THR A 28 13.60 12.94 -0.39
C THR A 28 13.23 13.89 0.75
N GLY A 29 12.43 14.93 0.44
CA GLY A 29 11.96 15.88 1.44
C GLY A 29 11.10 15.20 2.51
N GLN A 30 11.22 15.64 3.76
CA GLN A 30 10.46 15.10 4.89
C GLN A 30 8.93 15.16 4.66
N ASP A 31 8.44 16.17 3.95
CA ASP A 31 7.03 16.33 3.62
C ASP A 31 6.50 15.24 2.68
N GLU A 32 7.31 14.76 1.72
CA GLU A 32 6.90 13.69 0.81
C GLU A 32 6.89 12.34 1.51
N LEU A 33 7.85 12.11 2.41
CA LEU A 33 7.87 10.93 3.27
C LEU A 33 6.66 10.91 4.22
N ALA A 34 6.34 12.03 4.85
CA ALA A 34 5.19 12.15 5.74
C ALA A 34 3.88 11.82 5.00
N LYS A 35 3.66 12.39 3.81
CA LYS A 35 2.48 12.10 2.98
C LYS A 35 2.37 10.61 2.65
N LEU A 36 3.46 9.97 2.22
CA LEU A 36 3.44 8.55 1.93
C LEU A 36 3.09 7.71 3.16
N LEU A 37 3.64 8.05 4.33
CA LEU A 37 3.34 7.33 5.58
C LEU A 37 1.87 7.50 6.00
N ASP A 38 1.30 8.69 5.86
CA ASP A 38 -0.12 8.96 6.12
C ASP A 38 -1.02 8.10 5.21
N GLU A 39 -0.69 7.97 3.93
CA GLU A 39 -1.44 7.13 2.99
C GLU A 39 -1.33 5.64 3.33
N ILE A 40 -0.16 5.18 3.78
CA ILE A 40 0.08 3.79 4.20
C ILE A 40 -0.70 3.44 5.47
N GLU A 41 -0.83 4.37 6.41
CA GLU A 41 -1.46 4.15 7.72
C GLU A 41 -2.92 3.68 7.63
N TYR A 42 -3.62 4.06 6.56
CA TYR A 42 -5.01 3.67 6.33
C TYR A 42 -5.16 2.21 5.85
N LEU A 43 -4.16 1.65 5.16
CA LEU A 43 -4.25 0.34 4.50
C LEU A 43 -4.55 -0.83 5.46
N PRO A 44 -3.95 -0.94 6.66
CA PRO A 44 -4.27 -1.99 7.62
C PRO A 44 -5.76 -2.05 7.99
N GLN A 45 -6.46 -0.91 8.05
CA GLN A 45 -7.88 -0.88 8.38
C GLN A 45 -8.73 -1.57 7.31
N LEU A 46 -8.37 -1.40 6.04
CA LEU A 46 -9.02 -2.08 4.92
C LEU A 46 -8.76 -3.60 4.93
N ILE A 47 -7.59 -4.03 5.42
CA ILE A 47 -7.27 -5.46 5.55
C ILE A 47 -8.12 -6.12 6.64
N LEU A 48 -8.22 -5.44 7.79
CA LEU A 48 -8.90 -5.93 8.99
C LEU A 48 -10.42 -5.70 8.95
N SER A 49 -10.90 -4.83 8.05
CA SER A 49 -12.32 -4.54 7.82
C SER A 49 -13.13 -5.83 7.75
N GLY A 50 -14.32 -5.86 8.37
CA GLY A 50 -15.26 -6.97 8.28
C GLY A 50 -15.91 -7.15 6.89
N ALA A 51 -15.73 -6.20 5.96
CA ALA A 51 -16.24 -6.21 4.58
C ALA A 51 -15.17 -6.56 3.52
N ASP A 52 -15.58 -6.95 2.30
CA ASP A 52 -14.65 -7.22 1.20
C ASP A 52 -14.17 -5.90 0.57
N GLU A 53 -13.08 -5.35 1.12
CA GLU A 53 -12.49 -4.08 0.70
C GLU A 53 -11.44 -4.23 -0.40
N ALA A 54 -11.43 -5.34 -1.15
CA ALA A 54 -10.38 -5.60 -2.14
C ALA A 54 -10.26 -4.51 -3.19
N SER A 55 -11.39 -4.01 -3.70
CA SER A 55 -11.41 -2.92 -4.68
C SER A 55 -10.95 -1.60 -4.05
N THR A 56 -11.37 -1.30 -2.83
CA THR A 56 -10.94 -0.09 -2.10
C THR A 56 -9.43 -0.11 -1.85
N PHE A 57 -8.90 -1.27 -1.46
CA PHE A 57 -7.47 -1.48 -1.25
C PHE A 57 -6.67 -1.32 -2.55
N GLU A 58 -7.17 -1.88 -3.66
CA GLU A 58 -6.57 -1.71 -4.99
C GLU A 58 -6.52 -0.25 -5.43
N ILE A 59 -7.63 0.48 -5.26
CA ILE A 59 -7.72 1.91 -5.58
C ILE A 59 -6.73 2.72 -4.74
N ALA A 60 -6.63 2.44 -3.43
CA ALA A 60 -5.68 3.10 -2.54
C ALA A 60 -4.23 2.86 -2.98
N LEU A 61 -3.86 1.59 -3.25
CA LEU A 61 -2.53 1.26 -3.76
C LEU A 61 -2.22 1.94 -5.10
N LYS A 62 -3.20 2.00 -6.01
CA LYS A 62 -3.04 2.68 -7.28
C LYS A 62 -2.76 4.17 -7.06
N GLY A 63 -3.56 4.83 -6.21
CA GLY A 63 -3.38 6.24 -5.86
C GLY A 63 -1.99 6.53 -5.28
N ILE A 64 -1.53 5.71 -4.33
CA ILE A 64 -0.18 5.79 -3.77
C ILE A 64 0.87 5.63 -4.89
N SER A 65 0.71 4.65 -5.78
CA SER A 65 1.67 4.42 -6.86
C SER A 65 1.71 5.50 -7.95
N ASP A 66 0.57 6.16 -8.20
CA ASP A 66 0.48 7.26 -9.16
C ASP A 66 1.19 8.51 -8.60
N GLN A 67 1.09 8.76 -7.29
CA GLN A 67 1.77 9.85 -6.59
C GLN A 67 3.24 9.55 -6.31
N HIS A 68 3.57 8.29 -6.01
CA HIS A 68 4.90 7.83 -5.65
C HIS A 68 5.32 6.68 -6.59
N PRO A 69 5.93 6.98 -7.76
CA PRO A 69 6.27 5.95 -8.75
C PRO A 69 7.16 4.81 -8.23
N SER A 70 7.98 5.07 -7.20
CA SER A 70 8.80 4.05 -6.50
C SER A 70 7.95 2.96 -5.82
N CYS A 71 6.69 3.26 -5.51
CA CYS A 71 5.75 2.37 -4.84
C CYS A 71 4.97 1.45 -5.81
N ARG A 72 5.16 1.59 -7.12
CA ARG A 72 4.42 0.82 -8.15
C ARG A 72 4.46 -0.70 -7.96
N LYS A 73 5.57 -1.22 -7.44
CA LYS A 73 5.74 -2.65 -7.16
C LYS A 73 4.69 -3.18 -6.17
N ALA A 74 4.28 -2.39 -5.17
CA ALA A 74 3.26 -2.80 -4.21
C ALA A 74 1.88 -3.02 -4.88
N TYR A 75 1.52 -2.14 -5.81
CA TYR A 75 0.29 -2.27 -6.60
C TYR A 75 0.31 -3.50 -7.51
N GLU A 76 1.44 -3.73 -8.20
CA GLU A 76 1.62 -4.90 -9.08
C GLU A 76 1.60 -6.22 -8.31
N GLU A 77 2.19 -6.27 -7.11
CA GLU A 77 2.17 -7.46 -6.24
C GLU A 77 0.75 -7.80 -5.78
N PHE A 78 -0.07 -6.79 -5.47
CA PHE A 78 -1.46 -7.00 -5.06
C PHE A 78 -2.36 -7.43 -6.21
N THR A 79 -2.25 -6.77 -7.38
CA THR A 79 -3.12 -7.05 -8.55
C THR A 79 -2.81 -8.39 -9.20
N ASN A 80 -1.53 -8.75 -9.32
CA ASN A 80 -1.10 -10.01 -9.96
C ASN A 80 -1.24 -11.25 -9.07
N SER A 81 -1.54 -11.07 -7.78
CA SER A 81 -1.80 -12.19 -6.87
C SER A 81 -3.14 -12.86 -7.21
N LYS A 82 -3.09 -14.12 -7.64
CA LYS A 82 -4.27 -14.94 -7.94
C LYS A 82 -4.97 -15.40 -6.66
#